data_AF-M5EVP2-F1
#
_entry.id   AF-M5EVP2-F1
#
_cell.length_a   1.000
_cell.length_b   1.000
_cell.length_c   1.000
_cell.angle_alpha   90.00
_cell.angle_beta   90.00
_cell.angle_gamma   90.00
#
_symmetry.space_group_name_H-M   'P 1'
#
loop_
_entity.id
_entity.type
_entity.pdbx_description
1 polymer ?
#
loop_
_entity_poly.entity_id
_entity_poly.type
_entity_poly.pdbx_seq_one_letter_code
_entity_poly.pdbx_strand_id
1 'polypeptide(L)'
;MAEVTDDPPAAAKSTAKAKPFRRPKRAKKTLSDDFLVAVRADFRAHGAGVIAKVRSEKPDQYLKIVLSVLPKGADIDTNSLDALSDDEIRQRIRGLEAVLRPFLRERPGLEKLGLKESGSGEEGISEPAQGVGPQAPH
;
A
#
# COMPACT_ATOMS: atom_id res chain seq x y z
N MET A 1 -5.21 24.42 98.90
CA MET A 1 -4.58 23.21 99.44
C MET A 1 -4.58 22.18 98.33
N ALA A 2 -3.42 21.56 98.08
CA ALA A 2 -3.11 20.51 97.10
C ALA A 2 -2.92 20.90 95.62
N GLU A 3 -1.63 20.94 95.28
CA GLU A 3 -0.96 20.63 94.00
C GLU A 3 -1.32 19.22 93.47
N VAL A 4 -1.03 18.95 92.18
CA VAL A 4 -0.41 17.71 91.63
C VAL A 4 -0.98 17.32 90.24
N THR A 5 -0.11 17.49 89.24
CA THR A 5 0.17 16.70 88.00
C THR A 5 -0.98 16.32 87.05
N ASP A 6 -0.81 16.12 85.73
CA ASP A 6 0.19 15.36 84.98
C ASP A 6 0.08 15.71 83.46
N ASP A 7 1.07 15.26 82.69
CA ASP A 7 1.47 15.64 81.33
C ASP A 7 0.52 15.25 80.13
N PRO A 8 0.77 15.74 78.88
CA PRO A 8 -0.02 15.54 77.65
C PRO A 8 0.38 14.20 76.96
N PRO A 9 -0.26 13.64 75.88
CA PRO A 9 -0.47 14.28 74.57
C PRO A 9 -1.62 13.71 73.69
N ALA A 10 -1.93 14.35 72.55
CA ALA A 10 -2.07 13.64 71.26
C ALA A 10 -2.60 14.56 70.15
N ALA A 11 -1.68 14.92 69.27
CA ALA A 11 -1.81 15.25 67.86
C ALA A 11 -3.18 15.01 67.18
N ALA A 12 -3.80 16.09 66.69
CA ALA A 12 -4.60 16.07 65.47
C ALA A 12 -3.92 16.94 64.42
N LYS A 13 -3.05 16.32 63.61
CA LYS A 13 -2.37 16.95 62.46
C LYS A 13 -3.41 17.25 61.38
N SER A 14 -3.65 18.53 61.11
CA SER A 14 -4.45 18.98 59.96
C SER A 14 -3.69 18.73 58.65
N THR A 15 -4.02 17.66 57.93
CA THR A 15 -3.49 17.39 56.58
C THR A 15 -4.41 17.98 55.52
N ALA A 16 -4.43 19.31 55.40
CA ALA A 16 -5.00 19.96 54.23
C ALA A 16 -4.08 19.73 53.02
N LYS A 17 -4.36 18.66 52.24
CA LYS A 17 -3.73 18.42 50.92
C LYS A 17 -4.16 19.55 49.96
N ALA A 18 -3.36 20.60 49.87
CA ALA A 18 -3.46 21.58 48.81
C ALA A 18 -3.18 20.89 47.45
N LYS A 19 -4.16 20.86 46.55
CA LYS A 19 -3.93 20.46 45.16
C LYS A 19 -3.01 21.51 44.52
N PRO A 20 -1.90 21.12 43.87
CA PRO A 20 -1.05 22.09 43.19
C PRO A 20 -1.84 22.71 42.04
N PHE A 21 -2.00 24.03 42.07
CA PHE A 21 -2.50 24.81 40.94
C PHE A 21 -1.53 24.62 39.78
N ARG A 22 -1.88 23.74 38.83
CA ARG A 22 -1.09 23.53 37.61
C ARG A 22 -1.25 24.79 36.78
N ARG A 23 -0.26 25.69 36.83
CA ARG A 23 -0.13 26.80 35.87
C ARG A 23 -0.33 26.22 34.46
N PRO A 24 -1.19 26.80 33.61
CA PRO A 24 -1.35 26.30 32.24
C PRO A 24 0.03 26.31 31.60
N LYS A 25 0.48 25.15 31.14
CA LYS A 25 1.77 24.99 30.47
C LYS A 25 1.69 25.81 29.19
N ARG A 26 2.10 27.08 29.26
CA ARG A 26 2.26 27.95 28.10
C ARG A 26 3.25 27.23 27.21
N ALA A 27 2.74 26.56 26.17
CA ALA A 27 3.58 25.99 25.13
C ALA A 27 4.47 27.13 24.65
N LYS A 28 5.76 27.06 24.96
CA LYS A 28 6.72 28.05 24.51
C LYS A 28 6.73 27.90 23.01
N LYS A 29 6.18 28.87 22.27
CA LYS A 29 6.39 28.95 20.83
C LYS A 29 7.89 28.86 20.62
N THR A 30 8.31 27.81 19.93
CA THR A 30 9.73 27.57 19.70
C THR A 30 10.17 28.42 18.52
N LEU A 31 11.46 28.76 18.47
CA LEU A 31 12.05 29.38 17.28
C LEU A 31 11.74 28.56 16.02
N SER A 32 11.66 27.24 16.15
CA SER A 32 11.28 26.30 15.09
C SER A 32 9.85 26.55 14.59
N ASP A 33 8.88 26.82 15.47
CA ASP A 33 7.50 27.11 15.07
C ASP A 33 7.42 28.43 14.28
N ASP A 34 8.10 29.47 14.76
CA ASP A 34 8.12 30.77 14.11
C ASP A 34 8.83 30.71 12.74
N PHE A 35 9.89 29.90 12.63
CA PHE A 35 10.55 29.62 11.35
C PHE A 35 9.61 28.92 10.36
N LEU A 36 8.87 27.90 10.78
CA LEU A 36 7.91 27.20 9.91
C LEU A 36 6.78 28.14 9.45
N VAL A 37 6.32 29.04 10.32
CA VAL A 37 5.34 30.07 9.95
C VAL A 37 5.91 31.01 8.89
N ALA A 38 7.16 31.47 9.07
CA ALA A 38 7.83 32.35 8.11
C ALA A 38 8.03 31.67 6.74
N VAL A 39 8.55 30.43 6.72
CA VAL A 39 8.74 29.66 5.48
C VAL A 39 7.41 29.42 4.77
N ARG A 40 6.33 29.14 5.51
CA ARG A 40 5.00 28.98 4.91
C ARG A 40 4.48 30.29 4.30
N ALA A 41 4.70 31.42 4.97
CA ALA A 41 4.30 32.72 4.45
C ALA A 41 5.09 33.08 3.18
N ASP A 42 6.40 32.85 3.18
CA ASP A 42 7.27 33.05 2.03
C ASP A 42 6.84 32.18 0.84
N PHE A 43 6.61 30.88 1.07
CA PHE A 43 6.13 29.99 0.01
C PHE A 43 4.76 30.40 -0.54
N ARG A 44 3.86 30.94 0.29
CA ARG A 44 2.57 31.47 -0.19
C ARG A 44 2.72 32.71 -1.06
N ALA A 45 3.64 33.61 -0.71
CA ALA A 45 3.87 34.86 -1.44
C ALA A 45 4.69 34.64 -2.72
N HIS A 46 5.67 33.74 -2.69
CA HIS A 46 6.70 33.64 -3.73
C HIS A 46 6.83 32.25 -4.36
N GLY A 47 6.28 31.20 -3.73
CA GLY A 47 6.51 29.82 -4.14
C GLY A 47 6.10 29.52 -5.59
N ALA A 48 4.98 30.06 -6.06
CA ALA A 48 4.55 29.88 -7.45
C ALA A 48 5.55 30.46 -8.45
N GLY A 49 6.09 31.65 -8.18
CA GLY A 49 7.10 32.30 -9.02
C GLY A 49 8.42 31.53 -9.04
N VAL A 50 8.87 31.04 -7.88
CA VAL A 50 10.07 30.20 -7.76
C VAL A 50 9.88 28.89 -8.53
N ILE A 51 8.74 28.22 -8.38
CA ILE A 51 8.44 26.98 -9.11
C ILE A 51 8.44 27.22 -10.63
N ALA A 52 7.81 28.30 -11.09
CA ALA A 52 7.79 28.66 -12.51
C ALA A 52 9.21 28.89 -13.06
N LYS A 53 10.04 29.62 -12.31
CA LYS A 53 11.43 29.90 -12.67
C LYS A 53 12.29 28.63 -12.70
N VAL A 54 12.15 27.75 -11.70
CA VAL A 54 12.87 26.47 -11.68
C VAL A 54 12.43 25.58 -12.84
N ARG A 55 11.14 25.57 -13.20
CA ARG A 55 10.63 24.83 -14.36
C ARG A 55 11.25 25.30 -15.67
N SER A 56 11.47 26.60 -15.84
CA SER A 56 12.07 27.15 -17.06
C SER A 56 13.60 27.03 -17.09
N GLU A 57 14.28 27.28 -15.98
CA GLU A 57 15.75 27.34 -15.94
C GLU A 57 16.40 25.97 -15.67
N LYS A 58 15.75 25.12 -14.87
CA LYS A 58 16.29 23.82 -14.40
C LYS A 58 15.18 22.75 -14.36
N PRO A 59 14.66 22.34 -15.53
CA PRO A 59 13.54 21.39 -15.61
C PRO A 59 13.83 20.05 -14.92
N ASP A 60 15.06 19.54 -15.00
CA ASP A 60 15.45 18.29 -14.33
C ASP A 60 15.31 18.38 -12.79
N GLN A 61 15.67 19.53 -12.22
CA GLN A 61 15.57 19.76 -10.79
C GLN A 61 14.09 19.91 -10.37
N TYR A 62 13.27 20.54 -11.20
CA TYR A 62 11.83 20.62 -10.98
C TYR A 62 11.20 19.23 -10.90
N LEU A 63 11.51 18.34 -11.86
CA LEU A 63 10.97 16.97 -11.87
C LEU A 63 11.41 16.16 -10.65
N LYS A 64 12.66 16.32 -10.18
CA LYS A 64 13.13 15.69 -8.94
C LYS A 64 12.38 16.19 -7.70
N ILE A 65 12.10 17.50 -7.62
CA ILE A 65 11.31 18.08 -6.52
C ILE A 65 9.90 17.50 -6.54
N VAL A 66 9.24 17.49 -7.71
CA VAL A 66 7.90 16.90 -7.88
C VAL A 66 7.90 15.44 -7.41
N LEU A 67 8.86 14.64 -7.86
CA LEU A 67 9.01 13.25 -7.44
C LEU A 67 9.23 13.10 -5.92
N SER A 68 9.96 14.02 -5.29
CA SER A 68 10.25 13.96 -3.85
C SER A 68 9.06 14.29 -2.94
N VAL A 69 8.09 15.05 -3.46
CA VAL A 69 6.86 15.42 -2.74
C VAL A 69 5.80 14.32 -2.87
N LEU A 70 5.90 13.50 -3.93
CA LEU A 70 5.05 12.33 -4.06
C LEU A 70 5.38 11.30 -2.96
N PRO A 71 4.38 10.61 -2.40
CA PRO A 71 4.62 9.51 -1.48
C PRO A 71 5.56 8.47 -2.14
N LYS A 72 6.65 8.11 -1.47
CA LYS A 72 7.69 7.19 -1.98
C LYS A 72 7.23 5.72 -2.17
N GLY A 73 5.94 5.47 -2.04
CA GLY A 73 5.28 4.18 -2.21
C GLY A 73 3.87 4.35 -2.74
N ALA A 74 3.61 5.42 -3.52
CA ALA A 74 2.54 5.31 -4.48
C ALA A 74 3.05 4.32 -5.53
N ASP A 75 2.87 3.03 -5.22
CA ASP A 75 2.90 1.95 -6.19
C ASP A 75 1.81 2.31 -7.21
N ILE A 76 2.15 3.17 -8.16
CA ILE A 76 1.41 3.23 -9.40
C ILE A 76 1.77 1.89 -10.03
N ASP A 77 0.98 0.87 -9.69
CA ASP A 77 1.04 -0.49 -10.20
C ASP A 77 0.79 -0.48 -11.72
N THR A 78 1.67 0.18 -12.48
CA THR A 78 1.67 0.10 -13.94
C THR A 78 2.09 -1.28 -14.41
N ASN A 79 2.61 -2.13 -13.51
CA ASN A 79 2.96 -3.49 -13.85
C ASN A 79 2.60 -4.52 -12.75
N SER A 80 1.32 -4.58 -12.40
CA SER A 80 0.74 -5.68 -11.59
C SER A 80 0.79 -7.06 -12.29
N LEU A 81 1.42 -7.17 -13.47
CA LEU A 81 1.60 -8.43 -14.20
C LEU A 81 2.96 -9.08 -13.93
N ASP A 82 4.03 -8.30 -13.70
CA ASP A 82 5.38 -8.82 -13.41
C ASP A 82 5.48 -9.56 -12.06
N ALA A 83 4.56 -9.27 -11.13
CA ALA A 83 4.52 -9.87 -9.81
C ALA A 83 3.65 -11.14 -9.74
N LEU A 84 3.00 -11.53 -10.85
CA LEU A 84 2.14 -12.71 -10.88
C LEU A 84 2.94 -13.95 -11.24
N SER A 85 2.62 -15.05 -10.59
CA SER A 85 3.05 -16.37 -11.04
C SER A 85 2.35 -16.76 -12.34
N ASP A 86 2.96 -17.67 -13.11
CA ASP A 86 2.35 -18.23 -14.32
C ASP A 86 0.97 -18.85 -14.05
N ASP A 87 0.76 -19.41 -12.86
CA ASP A 87 -0.53 -19.98 -12.45
C ASP A 87 -1.60 -18.89 -12.29
N GLU A 88 -1.26 -17.77 -11.66
CA GLU A 88 -2.16 -16.62 -11.48
C GLU A 88 -2.45 -15.92 -12.81
N ILE A 89 -1.45 -15.81 -13.68
CA ILE A 89 -1.62 -15.32 -15.07
C ILE A 89 -2.63 -16.21 -15.80
N ARG A 90 -2.45 -17.53 -15.75
CA ARG A 90 -3.37 -18.50 -16.38
C ARG A 90 -4.78 -18.42 -15.80
N GLN A 91 -4.93 -18.22 -14.50
CA GLN A 91 -6.25 -18.03 -13.87
C GLN A 91 -6.94 -16.75 -14.35
N ARG A 92 -6.21 -15.63 -14.42
CA ARG A 92 -6.74 -14.36 -14.94
C ARG A 92 -7.16 -14.46 -16.40
N ILE A 93 -6.37 -15.11 -17.26
CA ILE A 93 -6.71 -15.33 -18.67
C ILE A 93 -8.03 -16.10 -18.78
N ARG A 94 -8.19 -17.21 -18.04
CA ARG A 94 -9.45 -17.98 -18.03
C ARG A 94 -10.65 -17.16 -17.56
N GLY A 95 -10.46 -16.33 -16.54
CA GLY A 95 -11.51 -15.42 -16.05
C GLY A 95 -11.92 -14.39 -17.11
N LEU A 96 -10.96 -13.79 -17.80
CA LEU A 96 -11.22 -12.85 -18.90
C LEU A 96 -11.91 -13.53 -20.08
N GLU A 97 -11.49 -14.73 -20.47
CA GLU A 97 -12.14 -15.50 -21.52
C GLU A 97 -13.61 -15.79 -21.19
N ALA A 98 -13.93 -16.16 -19.95
CA ALA A 98 -15.31 -16.43 -19.56
C ALA A 98 -16.22 -15.21 -19.72
N VAL A 99 -15.71 -14.01 -19.41
CA VAL A 99 -16.43 -12.74 -19.55
C VAL A 99 -16.53 -12.31 -21.02
N LEU A 100 -15.47 -12.51 -21.81
CA LEU A 100 -15.41 -12.02 -23.20
C LEU A 100 -16.05 -12.97 -24.21
N ARG A 101 -16.12 -14.27 -23.94
CA ARG A 101 -16.68 -15.30 -24.85
C ARG A 101 -18.06 -14.95 -25.41
N PRO A 102 -19.04 -14.45 -24.64
CA PRO A 102 -20.34 -14.03 -25.17
C PRO A 102 -20.23 -12.93 -26.22
N PHE A 103 -19.34 -11.94 -26.01
CA PHE A 103 -19.15 -10.80 -26.91
C PHE A 103 -18.36 -11.14 -28.16
N LEU A 104 -17.49 -12.15 -28.09
CA LEU A 104 -16.69 -12.61 -29.24
C LEU A 104 -17.47 -13.52 -30.19
N ARG A 105 -18.51 -14.21 -29.70
CA ARG A 105 -19.43 -15.00 -30.56
C ARG A 105 -20.23 -14.12 -31.52
N GLU A 106 -20.41 -12.85 -31.19
CA GLU A 106 -21.21 -11.90 -31.98
C GLU A 106 -20.36 -11.10 -32.99
N ARG A 107 -19.04 -11.35 -33.09
CA ARG A 107 -18.18 -10.76 -34.13
C ARG A 107 -18.02 -11.73 -35.32
N PRO A 108 -18.74 -11.54 -36.44
CA PRO A 108 -18.44 -12.26 -37.68
C PRO A 108 -17.11 -11.71 -38.22
N GLY A 109 -16.03 -12.47 -38.06
CA GLY A 109 -14.71 -12.07 -38.57
C GLY A 109 -13.52 -12.89 -38.06
N LEU A 110 -13.68 -13.73 -37.03
CA LEU A 110 -12.59 -14.59 -36.54
C LEU A 110 -12.36 -15.86 -37.36
N GLU A 111 -13.22 -16.18 -38.34
CA GLU A 111 -13.04 -17.36 -39.23
C GLU A 111 -11.79 -17.26 -40.13
N LYS A 112 -11.19 -16.08 -40.26
CA LYS A 112 -9.98 -15.88 -41.09
C LYS A 112 -8.66 -16.28 -40.42
N LEU A 113 -8.65 -16.54 -39.11
CA LEU A 113 -7.51 -17.18 -38.45
C LEU A 113 -7.84 -18.66 -38.32
N GLY A 114 -7.29 -19.48 -39.22
CA GLY A 114 -7.53 -20.92 -39.34
C GLY A 114 -7.08 -21.78 -38.14
N LEU A 115 -7.55 -21.45 -36.94
CA LEU A 115 -7.53 -22.31 -35.77
C LEU A 115 -8.69 -23.29 -35.93
N LYS A 116 -8.43 -24.36 -36.68
CA LYS A 116 -9.33 -25.51 -36.73
C LYS A 116 -9.58 -25.95 -35.29
N GLU A 117 -10.84 -25.90 -34.88
CA GLU A 117 -11.31 -26.66 -33.74
C GLU A 117 -10.95 -28.12 -34.00
N SER A 118 -10.01 -28.66 -33.22
CA SER A 118 -9.73 -30.09 -33.18
C SER A 118 -10.90 -30.75 -32.46
N GLY A 119 -11.97 -30.96 -33.22
CA GLY A 119 -13.10 -31.77 -32.84
C GLY A 119 -12.64 -33.17 -32.47
N SER A 120 -13.12 -33.60 -31.30
CA SER A 120 -13.19 -34.97 -30.81
C SER A 120 -13.51 -35.97 -31.93
N GLY A 121 -12.53 -36.82 -32.26
CA GLY A 121 -12.77 -38.07 -32.95
C GLY A 121 -12.85 -39.19 -31.92
N GLU A 122 -14.06 -39.51 -31.48
CA GLU A 122 -14.32 -40.78 -30.80
C GLU A 122 -14.67 -41.87 -31.82
N GLU A 123 -14.21 -43.07 -31.50
CA GLU A 123 -14.67 -44.40 -31.89
C GLU A 123 -14.22 -45.00 -33.25
N GLY A 124 -13.20 -45.86 -33.14
CA GLY A 124 -13.01 -47.04 -33.97
C GLY A 124 -12.63 -48.22 -33.06
N ILE A 125 -13.62 -49.04 -32.74
CA ILE A 125 -13.51 -50.32 -32.01
C ILE A 125 -12.75 -51.36 -32.86
N SER A 126 -12.14 -52.36 -32.18
CA SER A 126 -11.50 -53.64 -32.63
C SER A 126 -9.95 -53.57 -32.56
N GLU A 127 -9.19 -54.43 -31.89
CA GLU A 127 -9.31 -55.84 -31.50
C GLU A 127 -8.12 -56.20 -30.57
N PRO A 128 -8.18 -57.16 -29.62
CA PRO A 128 -7.07 -57.48 -28.73
C PRO A 128 -6.18 -58.59 -29.32
N ALA A 129 -4.99 -58.24 -29.81
CA ALA A 129 -3.99 -59.24 -30.19
C ALA A 129 -3.03 -59.52 -29.02
N GLN A 130 -3.22 -60.69 -28.41
CA GLN A 130 -2.24 -61.36 -27.55
C GLN A 130 -0.99 -61.73 -28.37
N GLY A 131 0.21 -61.59 -27.80
CA GLY A 131 1.46 -62.10 -28.38
C GLY A 131 2.68 -61.63 -27.59
N VAL A 132 3.05 -62.36 -26.53
CA VAL A 132 4.24 -63.24 -26.48
C VAL A 132 5.53 -62.51 -26.87
N GLY A 133 6.33 -62.16 -25.86
CA GLY A 133 7.66 -61.58 -26.04
C GLY A 133 8.71 -62.58 -26.53
N PRO A 134 9.93 -62.10 -26.77
CA PRO A 134 11.10 -62.91 -26.44
C PRO A 134 12.19 -62.14 -25.68
N GLN A 135 12.86 -62.93 -24.84
CA GLN A 135 14.05 -62.65 -24.04
C GLN A 135 15.21 -62.06 -24.84
N ALA A 136 15.96 -61.15 -24.19
CA ALA A 136 17.28 -60.73 -24.62
C ALA A 136 18.33 -61.82 -24.31
N PRO A 137 19.29 -62.10 -25.21
CA PRO A 137 20.42 -62.94 -24.90
C PRO A 137 21.58 -62.15 -24.27
N HIS A 138 22.38 -62.89 -23.52
CA HIS A 138 23.56 -62.52 -22.73
C HIS A 138 24.70 -61.85 -23.51
#